data_AF-A0A7V9JV64-F1
#
_entry.id   AF-A0A7V9JV64-F1
#
_cell.length_a   1.000
_cell.length_b   1.000
_cell.length_c   1.000
_cell.angle_alpha   90.00
_cell.angle_beta   90.00
_cell.angle_gamma   90.00
#
_symmetry.space_group_name_H-M   'P 1'
#
loop_
_entity.id
_entity.type
_entity.pdbx_description
1 polymer ?
#
loop_
_entity_poly.entity_id
_entity_poly.type
_entity_poly.pdbx_seq_one_letter_code
_entity_poly.pdbx_strand_id
1 'polypeptide(L)'
;MAVLFFELTAGEKPFNGDTPGDVQAAILLKEFSFPANLKVPLTFRQILRRALNKDITARYQTAINFITDLKFLRSELSGTSLPETGGLSLKTAKTTAAQTIKSSQTSFFQRFLHYPLAGILLLIIGGGFWFLLNRYNQRNISTAVVSQATRITNRGKAIRATISPNGEWLAYALEEAGQQGLFLKPQNAGLNESLTLLAPSERRFSGLSFAPDSRAIYFSASNADEVFPSLYRISTDGGEPEKILENLENAPAISPDEKQLTFLRLSDDDSHEEICLANADGTNIRVLYSRQIPDYIPHLTQPAWSPDGKTIIFSAGSYADNQQ
;
A
#
# COMPACT_ATOMS: atom_id res chain seq x y z
N MET A 1 24.84 10.70 12.53
CA MET A 1 24.98 10.35 11.10
C MET A 1 24.67 11.54 10.20
N ALA A 2 23.44 12.07 10.13
CA ALA A 2 23.10 13.20 9.25
C ALA A 2 23.88 14.51 9.50
N VAL A 3 24.20 14.82 10.76
CA VAL A 3 25.07 15.95 11.13
C VAL A 3 26.45 15.85 10.47
N LEU A 4 27.02 14.65 10.42
CA LEU A 4 28.36 14.39 9.90
C LEU A 4 28.37 14.46 8.37
N PHE A 5 27.28 14.02 7.70
CA PHE A 5 27.09 14.22 6.26
C PHE A 5 26.96 15.71 5.88
N PHE A 6 26.24 16.50 6.68
CA PHE A 6 26.19 17.95 6.47
C PHE A 6 27.55 18.60 6.68
N GLU A 7 28.26 18.26 7.76
CA GLU A 7 29.60 18.82 8.03
C GLU A 7 30.61 18.51 6.92
N LEU A 8 30.60 17.28 6.40
CA LEU A 8 31.48 16.89 5.29
C LEU A 8 31.16 17.60 3.96
N THR A 9 29.94 18.09 3.78
CA THR A 9 29.52 18.73 2.52
C THR A 9 29.51 20.25 2.60
N ALA A 10 29.09 20.82 3.72
CA ALA A 10 29.04 22.27 3.95
C ALA A 10 30.34 22.83 4.54
N GLY A 11 31.20 21.99 5.14
CA GLY A 11 32.42 22.42 5.81
C GLY A 11 32.19 23.11 7.16
N GLU A 12 30.94 23.16 7.63
CA GLU A 12 30.52 23.75 8.90
C GLU A 12 29.44 22.91 9.57
N LYS A 13 29.25 23.10 10.88
CA LYS A 13 28.23 22.37 11.63
C LYS A 13 26.83 22.92 11.34
N PRO A 14 25.79 22.07 11.32
CA PRO A 14 24.42 22.50 11.05
C PRO A 14 23.83 23.36 12.17
N PHE A 15 24.38 23.27 13.38
CA PHE A 15 24.02 24.11 14.53
C PHE A 15 25.30 24.56 15.23
N ASN A 16 25.43 25.87 15.46
CA ASN A 16 26.58 26.50 16.11
C ASN A 16 26.09 27.42 17.24
N GLY A 17 26.94 27.62 18.23
CA GLY A 17 26.76 28.51 19.36
C GLY A 17 28.09 28.79 20.04
N ASP A 18 28.22 29.93 20.71
CA ASP A 18 29.48 30.38 21.31
C ASP A 18 29.85 29.55 22.55
N THR A 19 28.85 28.92 23.19
CA THR A 19 29.03 28.00 24.32
C THR A 19 28.34 26.65 24.08
N PRO A 20 28.72 25.59 24.82
CA PRO A 20 28.05 24.28 24.73
C PRO A 20 26.54 24.34 25.02
N GLY A 21 26.11 25.27 25.88
CA GLY A 21 24.69 25.50 26.18
C GLY A 21 23.94 26.09 24.98
N ASP A 22 24.57 27.01 24.25
CA ASP A 22 23.99 27.62 23.05
C ASP A 22 23.85 26.62 21.91
N VAL A 23 24.79 25.67 21.80
CA VAL A 23 24.70 24.57 20.82
C VAL A 23 23.52 23.65 21.15
N GLN A 24 23.31 23.29 22.42
CA GLN A 24 22.13 22.50 22.82
C GLN A 24 20.82 23.24 22.56
N ALA A 25 20.76 24.53 22.88
CA ALA A 25 19.61 25.36 22.57
C ALA A 25 19.36 25.44 21.05
N ALA A 26 20.41 25.57 20.24
CA ALA A 26 20.30 25.58 18.78
C ALA A 26 19.84 24.22 18.21
N ILE A 27 20.27 23.10 18.80
CA ILE A 27 19.79 21.75 18.43
C ILE A 27 18.31 21.58 18.72
N LEU A 28 17.76 22.26 19.73
CA LEU A 28 16.34 22.14 20.05
C LEU A 28 15.46 23.17 19.35
N LEU A 29 15.95 24.41 19.20
CA LEU A 29 15.10 25.56 18.87
C LEU A 29 15.38 26.18 17.50
N LYS A 30 16.60 26.03 16.97
CA LYS A 30 16.98 26.68 15.70
C LYS A 30 16.60 25.80 14.52
N GLU A 31 15.81 26.33 13.59
CA GLU A 31 15.49 25.62 12.34
C GLU A 31 16.74 25.42 11.48
N PHE A 32 16.84 24.22 10.89
CA PHE A 32 17.94 23.86 10.03
C PHE A 32 17.82 24.58 8.68
N SER A 33 18.91 25.21 8.23
CA SER A 33 18.99 25.91 6.95
C SER A 33 20.30 25.57 6.24
N PHE A 34 20.27 25.56 4.90
CA PHE A 34 21.44 25.33 4.08
C PHE A 34 22.18 26.64 3.79
N PRO A 35 23.52 26.61 3.69
CA PRO A 35 24.28 27.75 3.19
C PRO A 35 23.86 28.08 1.75
N ALA A 36 23.67 29.36 1.43
CA ALA A 36 23.17 29.79 0.11
C ALA A 36 24.02 29.28 -1.07
N ASN A 37 25.32 29.04 -0.83
CA ASN A 37 26.28 28.66 -1.86
C ASN A 37 26.50 27.14 -2.00
N LEU A 38 25.80 26.31 -1.22
CA LEU A 38 26.01 24.86 -1.22
C LEU A 38 25.39 24.20 -2.46
N LYS A 39 26.22 23.83 -3.44
CA LYS A 39 25.81 23.11 -4.66
C LYS A 39 25.76 21.61 -4.41
N VAL A 40 24.57 21.12 -4.07
CA VAL A 40 24.27 19.71 -3.83
C VAL A 40 22.95 19.33 -4.50
N PRO A 41 22.77 18.08 -4.95
CA PRO A 41 21.53 17.63 -5.58
C PRO A 41 20.32 17.83 -4.66
N LEU A 42 19.14 18.02 -5.26
CA LEU A 42 17.91 18.31 -4.52
C LEU A 42 17.60 17.18 -3.53
N THR A 43 17.79 15.93 -3.94
CA THR A 43 17.60 14.75 -3.09
C THR A 43 18.47 14.80 -1.83
N PHE A 44 19.74 15.21 -1.94
CA PHE A 44 20.61 15.34 -0.76
C PHE A 44 20.09 16.39 0.23
N ARG A 45 19.57 17.51 -0.28
CA ARG A 45 18.94 18.53 0.57
C ARG A 45 17.71 17.98 1.30
N GLN A 46 16.89 17.20 0.61
CA GLN A 46 15.69 16.60 1.19
C GLN A 46 16.04 15.59 2.30
N ILE A 47 17.05 14.74 2.09
CA ILE A 47 17.54 13.77 3.09
C ILE A 47 17.98 14.46 4.36
N LEU A 48 18.82 15.51 4.23
CA LEU A 48 19.31 16.24 5.39
C LEU A 48 18.21 17.01 6.11
N ARG A 49 17.26 17.59 5.38
CA ARG A 49 16.11 18.30 5.97
C ARG A 49 15.22 17.36 6.77
N ARG A 50 15.00 16.14 6.27
CA ARG A 50 14.20 15.11 6.96
C ARG A 50 14.95 14.50 8.13
N ALA A 51 16.25 14.25 8.00
CA ALA A 51 17.06 13.67 9.07
C ALA A 51 17.35 14.64 10.22
N LEU A 52 17.40 15.95 9.95
CA LEU A 52 17.65 17.01 10.94
C LEU A 52 16.36 17.74 11.38
N ASN A 53 15.18 17.22 11.04
CA ASN A 53 13.91 17.80 11.43
C ASN A 53 13.74 17.74 12.97
N LYS A 54 13.21 18.81 13.57
CA LYS A 54 12.95 18.89 15.01
C LYS A 54 11.82 17.97 15.43
N ASP A 55 10.79 17.86 14.60
CA ASP A 55 9.69 16.93 14.82
C ASP A 55 10.17 15.49 14.63
N ILE A 56 9.99 14.66 15.66
CA ILE A 56 10.40 13.26 15.64
C ILE A 56 9.55 12.41 14.69
N THR A 57 8.30 12.78 14.47
CA THR A 57 7.38 12.06 13.57
C THR A 57 7.66 12.36 12.10
N ALA A 58 8.22 13.54 11.82
CA ALA A 58 8.65 13.95 10.50
C ALA A 58 10.07 13.44 10.15
N ARG A 59 10.82 12.92 11.13
CA ARG A 59 12.13 12.30 10.93
C ARG A 59 12.02 10.90 10.34
N TYR A 60 13.15 10.35 9.90
CA TYR A 60 13.22 8.94 9.51
C TYR A 60 12.91 8.05 10.70
N GLN A 61 11.77 7.35 10.62
CA GLN A 61 11.33 6.47 11.69
C GLN A 61 12.10 5.14 11.72
N THR A 62 12.72 4.76 10.60
CA THR A 62 13.52 3.54 10.46
C THR A 62 14.82 3.84 9.70
N ALA A 63 15.87 3.07 10.02
CA ALA A 63 17.14 3.13 9.28
C ALA A 63 16.98 2.73 7.81
N ILE A 64 15.98 1.88 7.51
CA ILE A 64 15.67 1.43 6.16
C ILE A 64 15.29 2.61 5.27
N ASN A 65 14.37 3.46 5.71
CA ASN A 65 13.94 4.64 4.93
C ASN A 65 15.11 5.62 4.69
N PHE A 66 16.02 5.75 5.66
CA PHE A 66 17.21 6.60 5.52
C PHE A 66 18.21 6.01 4.52
N ILE A 67 18.44 4.70 4.55
CA ILE A 67 19.35 4.00 3.63
C ILE A 67 18.80 4.01 2.20
N THR A 68 17.49 3.86 2.02
CA THR A 68 16.84 3.92 0.70
C THR A 68 17.09 5.27 0.03
N ASP A 69 16.88 6.39 0.73
CA ASP A 69 17.11 7.71 0.14
C ASP A 69 18.60 7.97 -0.15
N LEU A 70 19.52 7.44 0.68
CA LEU A 70 20.97 7.52 0.41
C LEU A 70 21.37 6.75 -0.86
N LYS A 71 20.72 5.62 -1.14
CA LYS A 71 20.96 4.85 -2.38
C LYS A 71 20.46 5.63 -3.61
N PHE A 72 19.32 6.31 -3.49
CA PHE A 72 18.78 7.17 -4.56
C PHE A 72 19.68 8.40 -4.83
N LEU A 73 20.19 9.04 -3.78
CA LEU A 73 21.16 10.12 -3.97
C LEU A 73 22.43 9.64 -4.71
N ARG A 74 22.89 8.42 -4.39
CA ARG A 74 24.06 7.85 -5.05
C ARG A 74 23.81 7.62 -6.54
N SER A 75 22.60 7.22 -6.96
CA SER A 75 22.28 7.06 -8.38
C SER A 75 22.21 8.41 -9.10
N GLU A 76 21.61 9.44 -8.49
CA GLU A 76 21.56 10.81 -9.05
C GLU A 76 22.96 11.40 -9.27
N LEU A 77 23.86 11.26 -8.29
CA LEU A 77 25.25 11.70 -8.40
C LEU A 77 26.05 10.93 -9.47
N SER A 78 25.57 9.75 -9.87
CA SER A 78 26.20 8.92 -10.90
C SER A 78 25.78 9.30 -12.33
N GLY A 79 24.94 10.34 -12.50
CA GLY A 79 24.82 11.11 -13.75
C GLY A 79 23.91 10.53 -14.84
N THR A 80 22.98 9.63 -14.52
CA THR A 80 22.00 9.13 -15.49
C THR A 80 20.83 10.11 -15.59
N SER A 81 20.71 10.84 -16.71
CA SER A 81 19.63 11.81 -16.96
C SER A 81 18.93 11.51 -18.28
N LEU A 82 17.61 11.79 -18.34
CA LEU A 82 16.73 12.11 -19.49
C LEU A 82 15.27 12.22 -18.94
N PRO A 83 14.27 12.73 -19.68
CA PRO A 83 14.12 14.01 -20.39
C PRO A 83 12.92 14.86 -19.86
N GLU A 84 12.96 16.18 -20.08
CA GLU A 84 11.82 17.08 -19.82
C GLU A 84 10.71 16.93 -20.88
N THR A 85 9.47 16.66 -20.46
CA THR A 85 8.21 16.92 -21.18
C THR A 85 7.08 16.94 -20.13
N GLY A 86 6.04 17.77 -20.14
CA GLY A 86 5.54 18.81 -21.04
C GLY A 86 4.23 19.29 -20.40
N GLY A 87 4.02 20.60 -20.33
CA GLY A 87 2.95 21.22 -19.53
C GLY A 87 1.53 20.80 -19.94
N LEU A 88 0.67 20.62 -18.94
CA LEU A 88 -0.77 20.39 -19.12
C LEU A 88 -1.55 21.72 -19.02
N SER A 89 -2.09 22.13 -20.16
CA SER A 89 -3.05 23.22 -20.32
C SER A 89 -4.42 22.81 -19.77
N LEU A 90 -4.93 23.57 -18.78
CA LEU A 90 -6.29 23.43 -18.25
C LEU A 90 -7.30 24.08 -19.21
N LYS A 91 -8.07 23.26 -19.93
CA LYS A 91 -9.27 23.73 -20.65
C LYS A 91 -10.45 23.84 -19.69
N THR A 92 -10.82 25.08 -19.38
CA THR A 92 -12.07 25.48 -18.71
C THR A 92 -13.25 25.26 -19.66
N ALA A 93 -14.23 24.44 -19.27
CA ALA A 93 -15.49 24.33 -20.00
C ALA A 93 -16.43 25.47 -19.58
N LYS A 94 -16.75 26.34 -20.54
CA LYS A 94 -17.77 27.39 -20.44
C LYS A 94 -19.16 26.78 -20.56
N THR A 95 -20.02 27.00 -19.58
CA THR A 95 -21.47 26.76 -19.68
C THR A 95 -22.07 27.88 -20.54
N THR A 96 -22.51 27.54 -21.75
CA THR A 96 -23.16 28.46 -22.68
C THR A 96 -24.58 28.78 -22.20
N ALA A 97 -24.90 30.08 -22.20
CA ALA A 97 -26.16 30.67 -21.84
C ALA A 97 -27.33 30.19 -22.71
N ALA A 98 -28.49 30.04 -22.09
CA ALA A 98 -29.78 29.89 -22.76
C ALA A 98 -30.33 31.26 -23.18
N GLN A 99 -30.80 31.36 -24.43
CA GLN A 99 -31.70 32.43 -24.89
C GLN A 99 -33.00 31.79 -25.40
N THR A 100 -34.09 32.02 -24.66
CA THR A 100 -35.26 32.83 -25.02
C THR A 100 -36.32 32.10 -25.85
N ILE A 101 -37.38 31.64 -25.18
CA ILE A 101 -38.70 31.42 -25.80
C ILE A 101 -39.66 32.46 -25.20
N LYS A 102 -40.30 33.21 -26.11
CA LYS A 102 -41.22 34.31 -25.84
C LYS A 102 -42.50 33.84 -25.16
N SER A 103 -43.01 34.69 -24.29
CA SER A 103 -44.31 34.60 -23.62
C SER A 103 -45.47 34.75 -24.60
N SER A 104 -46.50 33.92 -24.40
CA SER A 104 -47.84 34.13 -24.92
C SER A 104 -48.82 33.92 -23.77
N GLN A 105 -49.35 35.02 -23.26
CA GLN A 105 -50.43 35.03 -22.28
C GLN A 105 -51.74 34.69 -22.99
N THR A 106 -52.39 33.59 -22.59
CA THR A 106 -53.85 33.46 -22.72
C THR A 106 -54.41 32.66 -21.53
N SER A 107 -55.12 33.39 -20.68
CA SER A 107 -56.20 33.03 -19.76
C SER A 107 -56.28 31.62 -19.16
N PHE A 108 -56.02 31.58 -17.85
CA PHE A 108 -56.71 30.77 -16.83
C PHE A 108 -58.22 30.57 -17.12
N PHE A 109 -58.69 29.33 -17.27
CA PHE A 109 -59.53 28.58 -16.30
C PHE A 109 -60.27 27.36 -16.92
N GLN A 110 -60.23 26.25 -16.17
CA GLN A 110 -61.16 25.09 -16.13
C GLN A 110 -61.10 23.99 -17.21
N ARG A 111 -60.40 22.89 -16.87
CA ARG A 111 -61.03 21.57 -16.64
C ARG A 111 -60.07 20.65 -15.88
N PHE A 112 -60.28 20.56 -14.56
CA PHE A 112 -59.79 19.45 -13.73
C PHE A 112 -60.67 18.23 -14.01
N LEU A 113 -60.08 17.11 -14.42
CA LEU A 113 -60.40 15.76 -13.93
C LEU A 113 -59.49 14.74 -14.64
N HIS A 114 -58.97 13.77 -13.87
CA HIS A 114 -58.30 12.51 -14.28
C HIS A 114 -56.76 12.35 -14.16
N TYR A 115 -56.04 12.99 -13.24
CA TYR A 115 -54.70 12.46 -12.87
C TYR A 115 -54.31 12.50 -11.37
N PRO A 116 -55.20 12.27 -10.38
CA PRO A 116 -54.71 11.99 -9.03
C PRO A 116 -53.96 10.64 -8.97
N LEU A 117 -54.33 9.67 -9.81
CA LEU A 117 -53.68 8.36 -9.83
C LEU A 117 -52.26 8.36 -10.41
N ALA A 118 -51.99 9.15 -11.45
CA ALA A 118 -50.65 9.20 -12.07
C ALA A 118 -49.62 9.87 -11.15
N GLY A 119 -50.05 10.90 -10.39
CA GLY A 119 -49.21 11.52 -9.37
C GLY A 119 -48.88 10.56 -8.23
N ILE A 120 -49.86 9.78 -7.78
CA ILE A 120 -49.65 8.75 -6.74
C ILE A 120 -48.72 7.64 -7.26
N LEU A 121 -48.89 7.20 -8.51
CA LEU A 121 -48.02 6.17 -9.10
C LEU A 121 -46.57 6.64 -9.23
N LEU A 122 -46.34 7.89 -9.65
CA LEU A 122 -45.00 8.49 -9.72
C LEU A 122 -44.36 8.66 -8.34
N LEU A 123 -45.16 8.99 -7.32
CA LEU A 123 -44.67 9.05 -5.93
C LEU A 123 -44.34 7.67 -5.36
N ILE A 124 -45.10 6.64 -5.71
CA ILE A 124 -44.82 5.26 -5.30
C ILE A 124 -43.55 4.74 -6.00
N ILE A 125 -43.39 5.01 -7.30
CA ILE A 125 -42.20 4.61 -8.06
C ILE A 125 -40.98 5.38 -7.57
N GLY A 126 -41.10 6.70 -7.39
CA GLY A 126 -40.03 7.55 -6.87
C GLY A 126 -39.66 7.18 -5.43
N GLY A 127 -40.65 6.92 -4.58
CA GLY A 127 -40.46 6.47 -3.19
C GLY A 127 -39.86 5.07 -3.11
N GLY A 128 -40.30 4.14 -3.98
CA GLY A 128 -39.74 2.81 -4.08
C GLY A 128 -38.30 2.83 -4.60
N PHE A 129 -38.01 3.65 -5.61
CA PHE A 129 -36.66 3.85 -6.14
C PHE A 129 -35.74 4.51 -5.10
N TRP A 130 -36.24 5.52 -4.38
CA TRP A 130 -35.52 6.15 -3.27
C TRP A 130 -35.28 5.16 -2.11
N PHE A 131 -36.26 4.33 -1.77
CA PHE A 131 -36.12 3.30 -0.74
C PHE A 131 -35.10 2.23 -1.14
N LEU A 132 -35.10 1.79 -2.41
CA LEU A 132 -34.12 0.85 -2.94
C LEU A 132 -32.70 1.46 -2.98
N LEU A 133 -32.56 2.72 -3.40
CA LEU A 133 -31.29 3.45 -3.39
C LEU A 133 -30.78 3.69 -1.96
N ASN A 134 -31.66 4.07 -1.04
CA ASN A 134 -31.30 4.30 0.36
C ASN A 134 -30.92 2.97 1.04
N ARG A 135 -31.58 1.86 0.71
CA ARG A 135 -31.20 0.53 1.22
C ARG A 135 -29.91 0.00 0.60
N TYR A 136 -29.63 0.35 -0.66
CA TYR A 136 -28.33 0.08 -1.30
C TYR A 136 -27.19 0.86 -0.62
N ASN A 137 -27.44 2.13 -0.25
CA ASN A 137 -26.48 2.97 0.47
C ASN A 137 -26.33 2.62 1.96
N GLN A 138 -27.36 2.02 2.59
CA GLN A 138 -27.30 1.54 3.96
C GLN A 138 -26.89 0.07 4.05
N ARG A 139 -25.71 -0.26 3.51
CA ARG A 139 -25.01 -1.44 4.00
C ARG A 139 -24.63 -1.15 5.45
N ASN A 140 -25.39 -1.70 6.39
CA ASN A 140 -25.02 -1.73 7.79
C ASN A 140 -23.63 -2.37 7.89
N ILE A 141 -22.61 -1.55 8.11
CA ILE A 141 -21.30 -2.04 8.51
C ILE A 141 -21.50 -2.51 9.95
N SER A 142 -21.78 -3.80 10.11
CA SER A 142 -21.85 -4.42 11.44
C SER A 142 -20.48 -4.26 12.08
N THR A 143 -20.36 -3.31 13.01
CA THR A 143 -19.15 -3.17 13.81
C THR A 143 -19.07 -4.39 14.71
N ALA A 144 -18.19 -5.34 14.38
CA ALA A 144 -17.94 -6.50 15.23
C ALA A 144 -17.40 -5.99 16.57
N VAL A 145 -18.21 -6.07 17.62
CA VAL A 145 -17.74 -5.82 18.98
C VAL A 145 -16.90 -7.02 19.38
N VAL A 146 -15.58 -6.86 19.39
CA VAL A 146 -14.66 -7.88 19.91
C VAL A 146 -14.83 -7.92 21.42
N SER A 147 -15.71 -8.80 21.89
CA SER A 147 -16.04 -8.93 23.32
C SER A 147 -14.99 -9.73 24.09
N GLN A 148 -14.23 -10.60 23.41
CA GLN A 148 -13.20 -11.44 24.01
C GLN A 148 -12.03 -11.65 23.03
N ALA A 149 -10.81 -11.41 23.49
CA ALA A 149 -9.59 -11.73 22.76
C ALA A 149 -8.99 -13.04 23.30
N THR A 150 -8.92 -14.06 22.46
CA THR A 150 -8.32 -15.34 22.81
C THR A 150 -6.86 -15.37 22.38
N ARG A 151 -5.96 -15.74 23.29
CA ARG A 151 -4.55 -15.94 22.94
C ARG A 151 -4.40 -17.19 22.08
N ILE A 152 -3.77 -17.05 20.90
CA ILE A 152 -3.61 -18.18 19.96
C ILE A 152 -2.20 -18.78 19.98
N THR A 153 -1.17 -18.02 20.35
CA THR A 153 0.21 -18.52 20.51
C THR A 153 0.84 -18.03 21.82
N ASN A 154 1.69 -18.85 22.44
CA ASN A 154 2.41 -18.51 23.67
C ASN A 154 3.91 -18.20 23.47
N ARG A 155 4.45 -18.48 22.28
CA ARG A 155 5.90 -18.42 22.00
C ARG A 155 6.46 -17.00 21.90
N GLY A 156 5.62 -15.98 21.70
CA GLY A 156 6.05 -14.57 21.65
C GLY A 156 6.97 -14.20 20.48
N LYS A 157 7.16 -15.10 19.52
CA LYS A 157 8.07 -14.96 18.38
C LYS A 157 7.38 -15.16 17.02
N ALA A 158 6.06 -15.06 16.99
CA ALA A 158 5.31 -15.11 15.74
C ALA A 158 5.43 -13.76 15.02
N ILE A 159 5.84 -13.78 13.75
CA ILE A 159 6.18 -12.57 12.98
C ILE A 159 5.19 -12.29 11.84
N ARG A 160 4.45 -13.30 11.39
CA ARG A 160 3.38 -13.22 10.38
C ARG A 160 2.32 -14.24 10.73
N ALA A 161 1.06 -13.92 10.46
CA ALA A 161 -0.05 -14.85 10.65
C ALA A 161 -1.17 -14.56 9.66
N THR A 162 -1.88 -15.60 9.25
CA THR A 162 -3.10 -15.52 8.44
C THR A 162 -4.06 -16.62 8.88
N ILE A 163 -5.35 -16.35 8.78
CA ILE A 163 -6.42 -17.32 9.03
C ILE A 163 -6.90 -17.89 7.69
N SER A 164 -7.32 -19.15 7.67
CA SER A 164 -7.91 -19.74 6.48
C SER A 164 -9.29 -19.12 6.20
N PRO A 165 -9.71 -19.01 4.93
CA PRO A 165 -11.02 -18.51 4.56
C PRO A 165 -12.19 -19.25 5.22
N ASN A 166 -12.03 -20.56 5.46
CA ASN A 166 -13.02 -21.37 6.18
C ASN A 166 -13.00 -21.17 7.71
N GLY A 167 -12.01 -20.43 8.25
CA GLY A 167 -11.88 -20.11 9.68
C GLY A 167 -11.25 -21.21 10.54
N GLU A 168 -11.01 -22.40 9.98
CA GLU A 168 -10.60 -23.59 10.73
C GLU A 168 -9.11 -23.59 11.10
N TRP A 169 -8.28 -22.85 10.36
CA TRP A 169 -6.82 -22.92 10.47
C TRP A 169 -6.18 -21.54 10.61
N LEU A 170 -5.14 -21.48 11.43
CA LEU A 170 -4.22 -20.35 11.51
C LEU A 170 -2.85 -20.82 11.00
N ALA A 171 -2.34 -20.15 9.97
CA ALA A 171 -0.95 -20.28 9.55
C ALA A 171 -0.14 -19.13 10.14
N TYR A 172 1.05 -19.42 10.66
CA TYR A 172 1.93 -18.37 11.19
C TYR A 172 3.41 -18.73 11.01
N ALA A 173 4.23 -17.71 10.78
CA ALA A 173 5.68 -17.84 10.76
C ALA A 173 6.23 -17.54 12.17
N LEU A 174 7.11 -18.42 12.65
CA LEU A 174 7.82 -18.26 13.92
C LEU A 174 9.29 -18.03 13.63
N GLU A 175 9.88 -17.01 14.27
CA GLU A 175 11.33 -16.78 14.21
C GLU A 175 12.01 -17.23 15.49
N GLU A 176 13.01 -18.11 15.40
CA GLU A 176 13.75 -18.59 16.54
C GLU A 176 15.23 -18.82 16.17
N ALA A 177 16.14 -18.26 16.97
CA ALA A 177 17.58 -18.33 16.74
C ALA A 177 18.02 -17.91 15.31
N GLY A 178 17.34 -16.92 14.72
CA GLY A 178 17.64 -16.41 13.38
C GLY A 178 17.09 -17.26 12.23
N GLN A 179 16.42 -18.37 12.54
CA GLN A 179 15.70 -19.20 11.58
C GLN A 179 14.20 -18.90 11.63
N GLN A 180 13.51 -19.08 10.51
CA GLN A 180 12.06 -18.97 10.46
C GLN A 180 11.44 -20.27 9.93
N GLY A 181 10.35 -20.70 10.58
CA GLY A 181 9.55 -21.86 10.17
C GLY A 181 8.07 -21.48 10.01
N LEU A 182 7.35 -22.25 9.19
CA LEU A 182 5.93 -22.07 8.95
C LEU A 182 5.13 -23.14 9.70
N PHE A 183 4.18 -22.70 10.49
CA PHE A 183 3.36 -23.56 11.34
C PHE A 183 1.89 -23.39 11.02
N LEU A 184 1.15 -24.49 11.15
CA LEU A 184 -0.29 -24.55 10.96
C LEU A 184 -0.96 -24.98 12.27
N LYS A 185 -2.01 -24.28 12.69
CA LYS A 185 -2.70 -24.54 13.94
C LYS A 185 -4.22 -24.58 13.71
N PRO A 186 -4.94 -25.63 14.12
CA PRO A 186 -6.39 -25.59 14.12
C PRO A 186 -6.89 -24.50 15.08
N GLN A 187 -7.96 -23.79 14.70
CA GLN A 187 -8.50 -22.66 15.46
C GLN A 187 -8.86 -23.04 16.91
N ASN A 188 -9.42 -24.23 17.09
CA ASN A 188 -9.87 -24.75 18.39
C ASN A 188 -8.77 -25.49 19.17
N ALA A 189 -7.56 -25.59 18.62
CA ALA A 189 -6.46 -26.34 19.24
C ALA A 189 -5.81 -25.55 20.39
N GLY A 190 -5.27 -26.30 21.35
CA GLY A 190 -4.52 -25.75 22.47
C GLY A 190 -3.30 -24.94 22.03
N LEU A 191 -2.74 -24.12 22.92
CA LEU A 191 -1.63 -23.20 22.59
C LEU A 191 -0.37 -23.88 22.02
N ASN A 192 -0.17 -25.18 22.28
CA ASN A 192 1.00 -25.95 21.88
C ASN A 192 0.72 -26.94 20.74
N GLU A 193 -0.51 -27.00 20.24
CA GLU A 193 -0.96 -27.98 19.24
C GLU A 193 -0.84 -27.37 17.84
N SER A 194 0.40 -27.18 17.38
CA SER A 194 0.70 -26.66 16.05
C SER A 194 1.52 -27.66 15.26
N LEU A 195 1.14 -27.83 14.00
CA LEU A 195 1.80 -28.67 13.02
C LEU A 195 2.91 -27.85 12.35
N THR A 196 4.07 -28.47 12.13
CA THR A 196 5.15 -27.83 11.36
C THR A 196 4.87 -28.09 9.89
N LEU A 197 4.58 -27.04 9.14
CA LEU A 197 4.33 -27.13 7.70
C LEU A 197 5.63 -27.01 6.91
N LEU A 198 6.51 -26.11 7.36
CA LEU A 198 7.87 -25.97 6.84
C LEU A 198 8.83 -25.83 8.02
N ALA A 199 9.86 -26.68 8.05
CA ALA A 199 10.84 -26.69 9.11
C ALA A 199 11.60 -25.33 9.18
N PRO A 200 12.04 -24.92 10.39
CA PRO A 200 12.86 -23.73 10.54
C PRO A 200 14.11 -23.77 9.65
N SER A 201 14.34 -22.67 8.92
CA SER A 201 15.49 -22.49 8.03
C SER A 201 15.93 -21.03 8.02
N GLU A 202 17.04 -20.70 7.35
CA GLU A 202 17.52 -19.31 7.25
C GLU A 202 16.65 -18.42 6.36
N ARG A 203 15.69 -19.02 5.66
CA ARG A 203 14.70 -18.34 4.83
C ARG A 203 13.90 -17.32 5.65
N ARG A 204 13.65 -16.16 5.04
CA ARG A 204 12.87 -15.07 5.65
C ARG A 204 11.53 -14.91 4.96
N PHE A 205 10.44 -15.04 5.72
CA PHE A 205 9.08 -14.85 5.24
C PHE A 205 8.69 -13.37 5.30
N SER A 206 8.29 -12.80 4.17
CA SER A 206 7.82 -11.41 4.08
C SER A 206 6.29 -11.31 4.08
N GLY A 207 5.58 -12.34 3.61
CA GLY A 207 4.11 -12.43 3.65
C GLY A 207 3.56 -13.85 3.58
N LEU A 208 2.34 -14.03 4.09
CA LEU A 208 1.59 -15.29 4.12
C LEU A 208 0.14 -15.02 3.70
N SER A 209 -0.43 -15.91 2.88
CA SER A 209 -1.85 -15.88 2.51
C SER A 209 -2.36 -17.29 2.28
N PHE A 210 -3.59 -17.59 2.72
CA PHE A 210 -4.25 -18.84 2.35
C PHE A 210 -4.82 -18.75 0.94
N ALA A 211 -4.81 -19.88 0.23
CA ALA A 211 -5.66 -20.07 -0.94
C ALA A 211 -7.15 -19.94 -0.54
N PRO A 212 -8.00 -19.34 -1.38
CA PRO A 212 -9.46 -19.25 -1.16
C PRO A 212 -10.14 -20.58 -0.74
N ASP A 213 -9.68 -21.71 -1.26
CA ASP A 213 -10.15 -23.06 -0.98
C ASP A 213 -9.65 -23.63 0.36
N SER A 214 -8.79 -22.90 1.07
CA SER A 214 -8.16 -23.27 2.33
C SER A 214 -7.23 -24.51 2.28
N ARG A 215 -6.81 -24.96 1.10
CA ARG A 215 -5.97 -26.18 0.93
C ARG A 215 -4.50 -25.90 0.65
N ALA A 216 -4.15 -24.64 0.40
CA ALA A 216 -2.77 -24.23 0.20
C ALA A 216 -2.46 -22.92 0.92
N ILE A 217 -1.18 -22.70 1.18
CA ILE A 217 -0.64 -21.44 1.67
C ILE A 217 0.34 -20.91 0.62
N TYR A 218 0.08 -19.69 0.19
CA TYR A 218 1.01 -18.89 -0.58
C TYR A 218 1.88 -18.09 0.38
N PHE A 219 3.18 -18.10 0.16
CA PHE A 219 4.11 -17.33 0.98
C PHE A 219 5.22 -16.73 0.14
N SER A 220 5.59 -15.50 0.51
CA SER A 220 6.74 -14.82 -0.07
C SER A 220 7.92 -14.99 0.86
N ALA A 221 9.04 -15.43 0.29
CA ALA A 221 10.24 -15.65 1.06
C ALA A 221 11.51 -15.43 0.26
N SER A 222 12.56 -14.96 0.94
CA SER A 222 13.89 -14.78 0.39
C SER A 222 14.94 -15.52 1.22
N ASN A 223 16.00 -15.93 0.56
CA ASN A 223 17.25 -16.30 1.22
C ASN A 223 18.07 -15.04 1.57
N ALA A 224 19.13 -15.20 2.36
CA ALA A 224 19.93 -14.06 2.84
C ALA A 224 20.67 -13.30 1.72
N ASP A 225 20.90 -13.95 0.59
CA ASP A 225 21.56 -13.46 -0.62
C ASP A 225 20.59 -12.88 -1.67
N GLU A 226 19.28 -13.10 -1.49
CA GLU A 226 18.26 -12.63 -2.43
C GLU A 226 17.76 -11.22 -2.04
N VAL A 227 17.75 -10.31 -3.00
CA VAL A 227 17.27 -8.92 -2.81
C VAL A 227 15.75 -8.89 -2.72
N PHE A 228 15.08 -9.67 -3.57
CA PHE A 228 13.63 -9.72 -3.67
C PHE A 228 13.10 -11.12 -3.32
N PRO A 229 11.99 -11.24 -2.57
CA PRO A 229 11.39 -12.53 -2.28
C PRO A 229 10.86 -13.21 -3.54
N SER A 230 10.90 -14.54 -3.51
CA SER A 230 10.15 -15.39 -4.44
C SER A 230 8.82 -15.81 -3.81
N LEU A 231 7.84 -16.08 -4.67
CA LEU A 231 6.55 -16.62 -4.28
C LEU A 231 6.59 -18.15 -4.31
N TYR A 232 6.13 -18.75 -3.24
CA TYR A 232 5.98 -20.19 -3.11
C TYR A 232 4.54 -20.55 -2.74
N ARG A 233 4.17 -21.79 -3.06
CA ARG A 233 2.93 -22.45 -2.66
C ARG A 233 3.26 -23.74 -1.94
N ILE A 234 2.58 -24.01 -0.84
CA ILE A 234 2.66 -25.29 -0.12
C ILE A 234 1.26 -25.78 0.23
N SER A 235 1.00 -27.09 0.12
CA SER A 235 -0.25 -27.70 0.57
C SER A 235 -0.39 -27.57 2.09
N THR A 236 -1.61 -27.41 2.60
CA THR A 236 -1.87 -27.45 4.05
C THR A 236 -1.61 -28.84 4.66
N ASP A 237 -1.58 -29.88 3.83
CA ASP A 237 -1.18 -31.23 4.24
C ASP A 237 0.35 -31.39 4.36
N GLY A 238 1.11 -30.35 4.00
CA GLY A 238 2.56 -30.34 3.96
C GLY A 238 3.13 -30.75 2.61
N GLY A 239 4.42 -31.11 2.59
CA GLY A 239 5.17 -31.44 1.39
C GLY A 239 6.21 -30.39 1.02
N GLU A 240 6.81 -30.51 -0.16
CA GLU A 240 7.78 -29.54 -0.65
C GLU A 240 7.08 -28.29 -1.19
N PRO A 241 7.57 -27.08 -0.84
CA PRO A 241 7.08 -25.85 -1.46
C PRO A 241 7.38 -25.79 -2.94
N GLU A 242 6.36 -25.52 -3.74
CA GLU A 242 6.47 -25.21 -5.16
C GLU A 242 6.80 -23.72 -5.33
N LYS A 243 7.82 -23.40 -6.13
CA LYS A 243 8.13 -22.00 -6.49
C LYS A 243 7.25 -21.59 -7.68
N ILE A 244 6.52 -20.49 -7.53
CA ILE A 244 5.54 -20.00 -8.53
C ILE A 244 6.09 -18.81 -9.32
N LEU A 245 6.70 -17.84 -8.63
CA LEU A 245 7.26 -16.62 -9.23
C LEU A 245 8.52 -16.18 -8.48
N GLU A 246 9.36 -15.38 -9.14
CA GLU A 246 10.60 -14.81 -8.60
C GLU A 246 10.57 -13.27 -8.69
N ASN A 247 11.43 -12.62 -7.91
CA ASN A 247 11.62 -11.16 -7.92
C ASN A 247 10.35 -10.34 -7.68
N LEU A 248 9.59 -10.70 -6.64
CA LEU A 248 8.42 -9.92 -6.23
C LEU A 248 8.83 -8.83 -5.24
N GLU A 249 8.17 -7.68 -5.31
CA GLU A 249 8.31 -6.60 -4.33
C GLU A 249 7.41 -6.81 -3.09
N ASN A 250 6.34 -7.60 -3.22
CA ASN A 250 5.41 -7.90 -2.14
C ASN A 250 4.84 -9.33 -2.22
N ALA A 251 3.98 -9.69 -1.25
CA ALA A 251 3.21 -10.92 -1.34
C ALA A 251 2.02 -10.75 -2.29
N PRO A 252 1.71 -11.77 -3.11
CA PRO A 252 0.65 -11.69 -4.08
C PRO A 252 -0.73 -11.78 -3.42
N ALA A 253 -1.74 -11.34 -4.16
CA ALA A 253 -3.14 -11.61 -3.87
C ALA A 253 -3.71 -12.59 -4.89
N ILE A 254 -4.29 -13.69 -4.41
CA ILE A 254 -4.94 -14.71 -5.24
C ILE A 254 -6.39 -14.29 -5.52
N SER A 255 -6.87 -14.52 -6.74
CA SER A 255 -8.25 -14.26 -7.14
C SER A 255 -9.21 -15.20 -6.39
N PRO A 256 -10.47 -14.79 -6.12
CA PRO A 256 -11.44 -15.64 -5.41
C PRO A 256 -11.74 -16.98 -6.09
N ASP A 257 -11.54 -17.06 -7.41
CA ASP A 257 -11.70 -18.28 -8.20
C ASP A 257 -10.40 -19.11 -8.34
N GLU A 258 -9.32 -18.67 -7.71
CA GLU A 258 -8.00 -19.31 -7.66
C GLU A 258 -7.27 -19.47 -9.00
N LYS A 259 -7.76 -18.84 -10.07
CA LYS A 259 -7.16 -18.99 -11.39
C LYS A 259 -6.06 -17.99 -11.66
N GLN A 260 -6.05 -16.88 -10.93
CA GLN A 260 -5.16 -15.76 -11.17
C GLN A 260 -4.56 -15.25 -9.88
N LEU A 261 -3.44 -14.55 -10.01
CA LEU A 261 -2.81 -13.83 -8.93
C LEU A 261 -2.38 -12.45 -9.41
N THR A 262 -2.32 -11.51 -8.49
CA THR A 262 -1.78 -10.17 -8.72
C THR A 262 -0.65 -9.89 -7.74
N PHE A 263 0.38 -9.19 -8.20
CA PHE A 263 1.60 -8.94 -7.44
C PHE A 263 2.25 -7.65 -7.90
N LEU A 264 3.13 -7.10 -7.05
CA LEU A 264 3.99 -5.98 -7.36
C LEU A 264 5.39 -6.49 -7.76
N ARG A 265 5.98 -5.89 -8.79
CA ARG A 265 7.39 -6.06 -9.16
C ARG A 265 7.96 -4.75 -9.68
N LEU A 266 9.28 -4.71 -9.84
CA LEU A 266 9.93 -3.68 -10.66
C LEU A 266 9.91 -4.07 -12.14
N SER A 267 9.90 -3.08 -13.02
CA SER A 267 10.19 -3.26 -14.43
C SER A 267 11.63 -3.75 -14.62
N ASP A 268 11.93 -4.36 -15.78
CA ASP A 268 13.26 -4.94 -16.06
C ASP A 268 14.41 -3.91 -16.01
N ASP A 269 14.09 -2.62 -16.15
CA ASP A 269 15.03 -1.49 -16.07
C ASP A 269 14.97 -0.76 -14.71
N ASP A 270 14.24 -1.30 -13.74
CA ASP A 270 14.01 -0.76 -12.39
C ASP A 270 13.46 0.68 -12.35
N SER A 271 12.88 1.16 -13.45
CA SER A 271 12.38 2.55 -13.56
C SER A 271 10.92 2.73 -13.14
N HIS A 272 10.16 1.62 -13.15
CA HIS A 272 8.74 1.60 -12.82
C HIS A 272 8.42 0.48 -11.83
N GLU A 273 7.42 0.74 -11.00
CA GLU A 273 6.73 -0.28 -10.22
C GLU A 273 5.48 -0.74 -10.96
N GLU A 274 5.31 -2.06 -11.09
CA GLU A 274 4.28 -2.68 -11.91
C GLU A 274 3.36 -3.55 -11.06
N ILE A 275 2.05 -3.27 -11.14
CA ILE A 275 1.03 -4.24 -10.73
C ILE A 275 0.82 -5.20 -11.89
N CYS A 276 1.19 -6.44 -11.66
CA CYS A 276 1.06 -7.51 -12.62
C CYS A 276 -0.10 -8.43 -12.29
N LEU A 277 -0.56 -9.13 -13.32
CA LEU A 277 -1.51 -10.23 -13.25
C LEU A 277 -0.88 -11.44 -13.93
N ALA A 278 -0.98 -12.60 -13.29
CA ALA A 278 -0.57 -13.88 -13.84
C ALA A 278 -1.65 -14.94 -13.60
N ASN A 279 -1.52 -16.07 -14.27
CA ASN A 279 -2.20 -17.29 -13.87
C ASN A 279 -1.68 -17.73 -12.49
N ALA A 280 -2.47 -18.55 -11.77
CA ALA A 280 -2.10 -19.01 -10.42
C ALA A 280 -0.82 -19.86 -10.38
N ASP A 281 -0.40 -20.43 -11.51
CA ASP A 281 0.87 -21.14 -11.70
C ASP A 281 2.06 -20.20 -12.06
N GLY A 282 1.85 -18.89 -12.06
CA GLY A 282 2.86 -17.89 -12.41
C GLY A 282 3.02 -17.63 -13.90
N THR A 283 2.30 -18.34 -14.77
CA THR A 283 2.41 -18.15 -16.22
C THR A 283 1.57 -16.97 -16.72
N ASN A 284 1.80 -16.57 -17.98
CA ASN A 284 1.02 -15.54 -18.67
C ASN A 284 0.97 -14.20 -17.93
N ILE A 285 2.13 -13.74 -17.46
CA ILE A 285 2.29 -12.46 -16.77
C ILE A 285 1.94 -11.31 -17.73
N ARG A 286 1.09 -10.40 -17.27
CA ARG A 286 0.79 -9.13 -17.94
C ARG A 286 0.76 -7.97 -16.95
N VAL A 287 1.21 -6.80 -17.39
CA VAL A 287 1.14 -5.57 -16.59
C VAL A 287 -0.27 -4.99 -16.66
N LEU A 288 -0.87 -4.73 -15.51
CA LEU A 288 -2.18 -4.06 -15.40
C LEU A 288 -2.04 -2.56 -15.18
N TYR A 289 -1.01 -2.18 -14.42
CA TYR A 289 -0.71 -0.80 -14.08
C TYR A 289 0.79 -0.66 -13.87
N SER A 290 1.35 0.47 -14.30
CA SER A 290 2.75 0.80 -14.14
C SER A 290 2.86 2.23 -13.64
N ARG A 291 3.81 2.47 -12.73
CA ARG A 291 4.05 3.76 -12.12
C ARG A 291 5.53 4.08 -12.12
N GLN A 292 5.88 5.22 -12.67
CA GLN A 292 7.27 5.67 -12.76
C GLN A 292 7.75 6.17 -11.40
N ILE A 293 8.93 5.71 -10.98
CA ILE A 293 9.61 6.19 -9.78
C ILE A 293 10.04 7.66 -9.99
N PRO A 294 9.87 8.59 -9.02
CA PRO A 294 9.76 8.36 -7.58
C PRO A 294 8.33 8.16 -7.07
N ASP A 295 7.32 8.33 -7.91
CA ASP A 295 5.97 7.92 -7.55
C ASP A 295 5.93 6.41 -7.31
N TYR A 296 5.18 5.95 -6.30
CA TYR A 296 5.34 4.59 -5.78
C TYR A 296 4.01 3.92 -5.43
N ILE A 297 4.11 2.62 -5.20
CA ILE A 297 3.12 1.66 -4.74
C ILE A 297 3.73 1.07 -3.48
N PRO A 298 3.19 1.36 -2.29
CA PRO A 298 3.83 0.93 -1.05
C PRO A 298 4.00 -0.61 -1.02
N HIS A 299 5.24 -1.09 -0.95
CA HIS A 299 5.58 -2.52 -0.90
C HIS A 299 4.92 -3.27 0.27
N LEU A 300 4.58 -2.56 1.35
CA LEU A 300 3.88 -3.11 2.51
C LEU A 300 2.36 -3.27 2.30
N THR A 301 1.79 -2.64 1.28
CA THR A 301 0.38 -2.78 0.93
C THR A 301 0.22 -3.84 -0.15
N GLN A 302 -0.36 -4.98 0.23
CA GLN A 302 -0.70 -6.02 -0.73
C GLN A 302 -1.91 -5.56 -1.56
N PRO A 303 -1.91 -5.78 -2.88
CA PRO A 303 -3.13 -5.64 -3.67
C PRO A 303 -4.20 -6.60 -3.12
N ALA A 304 -5.47 -6.27 -3.32
CA ALA A 304 -6.60 -7.09 -2.86
C ALA A 304 -7.65 -7.23 -3.97
N TRP A 305 -8.19 -8.43 -4.11
CA TRP A 305 -9.29 -8.71 -5.03
C TRP A 305 -10.64 -8.39 -4.39
N SER A 306 -11.57 -7.89 -5.20
CA SER A 306 -12.98 -7.88 -4.82
C SER A 306 -13.52 -9.31 -4.71
N PRO A 307 -14.53 -9.58 -3.86
CA PRO A 307 -15.10 -10.92 -3.71
C PRO A 307 -15.67 -11.53 -4.99
N ASP A 308 -16.06 -10.69 -5.97
CA ASP A 308 -16.54 -11.12 -7.28
C ASP A 308 -15.42 -11.34 -8.32
N GLY A 309 -14.16 -11.10 -7.94
CA GLY A 309 -12.98 -11.29 -8.78
C GLY A 309 -12.83 -10.27 -9.91
N LYS A 310 -13.61 -9.18 -9.93
CA LYS A 310 -13.63 -8.21 -11.04
C LYS A 310 -12.75 -6.99 -10.84
N THR A 311 -12.40 -6.68 -9.59
CA THR A 311 -11.69 -5.45 -9.23
C THR A 311 -10.47 -5.79 -8.38
N ILE A 312 -9.38 -5.07 -8.62
CA ILE A 312 -8.19 -5.10 -7.78
C ILE A 312 -8.04 -3.72 -7.15
N ILE A 313 -7.84 -3.67 -5.84
CA ILE A 313 -7.56 -2.46 -5.07
C ILE A 313 -6.11 -2.52 -4.63
N PHE A 314 -5.38 -1.42 -4.80
CA PHE A 314 -4.03 -1.25 -4.28
C PHE A 314 -3.85 0.20 -3.83
N SER A 315 -2.85 0.44 -2.99
CA SER A 315 -2.48 1.80 -2.57
C SER A 315 -1.41 2.34 -3.50
N ALA A 316 -1.42 3.64 -3.74
CA ALA A 316 -0.41 4.30 -4.56
C ALA A 316 -0.11 5.67 -3.94
N GLY A 317 1.17 6.01 -3.82
CA GLY A 317 1.67 7.26 -3.25
C GLY A 317 2.45 8.08 -4.27
N SER A 318 2.41 9.40 -4.13
CA SER A 318 3.33 10.31 -4.82
C SER A 318 4.09 11.08 -3.77
N TYR A 319 5.35 11.39 -4.02
CA TYR A 319 6.04 12.38 -3.20
C TYR A 319 5.47 13.75 -3.59
N ALA A 320 4.79 14.42 -2.66
CA ALA A 320 4.27 15.76 -2.92
C ALA A 320 5.44 16.73 -3.15
N ASP A 321 5.42 17.42 -4.29
CA ASP A 321 6.33 18.51 -4.56
C ASP A 321 5.90 19.70 -3.69
N ASN A 322 6.49 19.82 -2.49
CA ASN A 322 6.21 20.91 -1.58
C ASN A 322 6.83 22.21 -2.12
N GLN A 323 6.19 22.81 -3.12
CA GLN A 323 6.38 24.18 -3.57
C GLN A 323 5.32 25.08 -2.92
N GLN A 324 5.55 25.51 -1.67
CA GLN A 324 5.03 26.76 -1.09
C GLN A 324 6.04 27.30 -0.07
#